data_AF-A0A1W6L952-F1
#
_entry.id   AF-A0A1W6L952-F1
#
_cell.length_a   1.000
_cell.length_b   1.000
_cell.length_c   1.000
_cell.angle_alpha   90.00
_cell.angle_beta   90.00
_cell.angle_gamma   90.00
#
_symmetry.space_group_name_H-M   'P 1'
#
loop_
_entity.id
_entity.type
_entity.pdbx_description
1 polymer ?
#
loop_
_entity_poly.entity_id
_entity_poly.type
_entity_poly.pdbx_seq_one_letter_code
_entity_poly.pdbx_strand_id
1 'polypeptide(L)'
;MIVLERFHMPFAAMPPVAEPPPPSPLMYQVELVRKLISTMMVGQMHGQSDDVAHVFRTLSEMLGDGRHLRISLALASAIGGDAQPARDLLDEGMDDWPGAEPAKVSVAMALKIGGDPRWVHVCEQTLAVSNDDDARRFARQLLDQPYLQA
;
A
#
# COMPACT_ATOMS: atom_id res chain seq x y z
N MET A 1 -49.84 0.75 -47.00
CA MET A 1 -50.44 0.48 -45.67
C MET A 1 -50.17 -0.98 -45.36
N ILE A 2 -49.09 -1.27 -44.63
CA ILE A 2 -48.68 -2.63 -44.29
C ILE A 2 -49.09 -2.87 -42.84
N VAL A 3 -49.92 -3.88 -42.63
CA VAL A 3 -50.33 -4.39 -41.32
C VAL A 3 -49.16 -5.20 -40.76
N LEU A 4 -48.58 -4.76 -39.65
CA LEU A 4 -47.55 -5.50 -38.92
C LEU A 4 -48.21 -6.14 -37.70
N GLU A 5 -48.52 -7.42 -37.85
CA GLU A 5 -49.03 -8.29 -36.80
C GLU A 5 -47.98 -8.50 -35.69
N ARG A 6 -48.46 -8.31 -34.45
CA ARG A 6 -48.20 -9.12 -33.26
C ARG A 6 -46.87 -9.90 -33.19
N PHE A 7 -45.88 -9.30 -32.52
CA PHE A 7 -44.97 -10.04 -31.64
C PHE A 7 -45.38 -9.80 -30.19
N HIS A 8 -46.30 -10.62 -29.67
CA HIS A 8 -46.53 -10.74 -28.22
C HIS A 8 -45.48 -11.71 -27.67
N MET A 9 -44.29 -11.21 -27.35
CA MET A 9 -43.40 -11.94 -26.45
C MET A 9 -43.90 -11.72 -25.02
N PRO A 10 -44.16 -12.77 -24.23
CA PRO A 10 -44.42 -12.59 -22.82
C PRO A 10 -43.13 -12.03 -22.20
N PHE A 11 -43.18 -10.78 -21.74
CA PHE A 11 -42.19 -10.30 -20.79
C PHE A 11 -42.34 -11.19 -19.55
N ALA A 12 -41.50 -12.22 -19.45
CA ALA A 12 -41.32 -12.90 -18.18
C ALA A 12 -40.91 -11.80 -17.18
N ALA A 13 -41.71 -11.63 -16.13
CA ALA A 13 -41.34 -10.75 -15.02
C ALA A 13 -39.95 -11.18 -14.57
N MET A 14 -38.96 -10.28 -14.69
CA MET A 14 -37.65 -10.55 -14.14
C MET A 14 -37.85 -10.90 -12.66
N PRO A 15 -37.21 -11.96 -12.14
CA PRO A 15 -37.28 -12.26 -10.73
C PRO A 15 -36.86 -11.00 -9.95
N PRO A 16 -37.49 -10.71 -8.79
CA PRO A 16 -37.09 -9.59 -7.97
C PRO A 16 -35.58 -9.73 -7.71
N VAL A 17 -34.81 -8.75 -8.17
CA VAL A 17 -33.38 -8.67 -7.87
C VAL A 17 -33.31 -8.56 -6.36
N ALA A 18 -32.95 -9.65 -5.69
CA ALA A 18 -32.77 -9.65 -4.24
C ALA A 18 -31.73 -8.58 -3.94
N GLU A 19 -32.10 -7.58 -3.13
CA GLU A 19 -31.15 -6.58 -2.66
C GLU A 19 -30.01 -7.33 -1.95
N PRO A 20 -28.74 -7.05 -2.32
CA PRO A 20 -27.63 -7.70 -1.66
C PRO A 20 -27.70 -7.41 -0.16
N PRO A 21 -27.46 -8.42 0.70
CA PRO A 21 -27.51 -8.21 2.13
C PRO A 21 -26.53 -7.09 2.54
N PRO A 22 -26.89 -6.24 3.51
CA PRO A 22 -26.00 -5.19 3.96
C PRO A 22 -24.68 -5.83 4.45
N PRO A 23 -23.52 -5.22 4.13
CA PRO A 23 -22.23 -5.75 4.54
C PRO A 23 -22.17 -5.88 6.06
N SER A 24 -21.48 -6.91 6.54
CA SER A 24 -21.29 -7.09 7.98
C SER A 24 -20.54 -5.88 8.56
N PRO A 25 -20.74 -5.54 9.85
CA PRO A 25 -20.01 -4.46 10.49
C PRO A 25 -18.48 -4.60 10.37
N LEU A 26 -17.97 -5.83 10.40
CA LEU A 26 -16.55 -6.13 10.22
C LEU A 26 -16.08 -5.83 8.79
N MET A 27 -16.86 -6.19 7.76
CA MET A 27 -16.55 -5.82 6.39
C MET A 27 -16.54 -4.30 6.20
N TYR A 28 -17.50 -3.60 6.81
CA TYR A 28 -17.54 -2.15 6.76
C TYR A 28 -16.29 -1.53 7.38
N GLN A 29 -15.84 -2.03 8.54
CA GLN A 29 -14.62 -1.55 9.19
C GLN A 29 -13.37 -1.79 8.34
N VAL A 30 -13.21 -2.97 7.75
CA VAL A 30 -12.07 -3.28 6.87
C VAL A 30 -12.04 -2.35 5.65
N GLU A 31 -13.19 -2.12 5.02
CA GLU A 31 -13.27 -1.22 3.86
C GLU A 31 -13.03 0.24 4.24
N LEU A 32 -13.50 0.68 5.42
CA LEU A 32 -13.22 2.02 5.92
C LEU A 32 -11.70 2.20 6.16
N VAL A 33 -11.06 1.27 6.85
CA VAL A 33 -9.62 1.29 7.09
C VAL A 33 -8.84 1.32 5.78
N ARG A 34 -9.21 0.46 4.81
CA ARG A 34 -8.57 0.43 3.49
C ARG A 34 -8.68 1.78 2.79
N LYS A 35 -9.87 2.39 2.79
CA LYS A 35 -10.08 3.70 2.17
C LYS A 35 -9.24 4.79 2.84
N LEU A 36 -9.18 4.80 4.17
CA LEU A 36 -8.38 5.76 4.92
C LEU A 36 -6.87 5.60 4.62
N ILE A 37 -6.35 4.36 4.58
CA ILE A 37 -4.95 4.12 4.20
C ILE A 37 -4.67 4.64 2.79
N SER A 38 -5.54 4.32 1.82
CA SER A 38 -5.38 4.79 0.44
C SER A 38 -5.43 6.32 0.34
N THR A 39 -6.37 6.97 1.04
CA THR A 39 -6.46 8.45 1.10
C THR A 39 -5.20 9.05 1.72
N MET A 40 -4.71 8.47 2.81
CA MET A 40 -3.47 8.90 3.47
C MET A 40 -2.26 8.80 2.51
N MET A 41 -2.13 7.69 1.77
CA MET A 41 -1.04 7.52 0.81
C MET A 41 -1.13 8.54 -0.34
N VAL A 42 -2.32 8.79 -0.90
CA VAL A 42 -2.51 9.80 -1.95
C VAL A 42 -2.19 11.20 -1.43
N GLY A 43 -2.64 11.55 -0.22
CA GLY A 43 -2.29 12.82 0.43
C GLY A 43 -0.77 12.99 0.58
N GLN A 44 -0.07 11.93 0.98
CA GLN A 44 1.39 11.93 1.12
C GLN A 44 2.09 12.15 -0.22
N MET A 45 1.65 11.49 -1.29
CA MET A 45 2.19 11.69 -2.66
C MET A 45 2.08 13.15 -3.12
N HIS A 46 1.07 13.89 -2.64
CA HIS A 46 0.79 15.27 -3.03
C HIS A 46 1.19 16.32 -1.98
N GLY A 47 1.92 15.94 -0.93
CA GLY A 47 2.42 16.87 0.09
C GLY A 47 1.33 17.46 1.00
N GLN A 48 0.19 16.79 1.17
CA GLN A 48 -0.90 17.22 2.06
C GLN A 48 -0.64 16.82 3.53
N SER A 49 0.45 17.33 4.11
CA SER A 49 1.00 16.83 5.38
C SER A 49 0.05 16.89 6.58
N ASP A 50 -0.78 17.95 6.69
CA ASP A 50 -1.69 18.12 7.83
C ASP A 50 -2.82 17.06 7.83
N ASP A 51 -3.43 16.83 6.67
CA ASP A 51 -4.48 15.82 6.50
C ASP A 51 -3.92 14.41 6.72
N VAL A 52 -2.73 14.15 6.17
CA VAL A 52 -2.01 12.88 6.37
C VAL A 52 -1.75 12.62 7.85
N ALA A 53 -1.29 13.61 8.60
CA ALA A 53 -1.01 13.48 10.03
C ALA A 53 -2.28 13.16 10.85
N HIS A 54 -3.43 13.71 10.44
CA HIS A 54 -4.70 13.41 11.09
C HIS A 54 -5.17 11.98 10.82
N VAL A 55 -5.10 11.54 9.56
CA VAL A 55 -5.50 10.18 9.17
C VAL A 55 -4.56 9.14 9.76
N PHE A 56 -3.24 9.40 9.76
CA PHE A 56 -2.24 8.52 10.36
C PHE A 56 -2.54 8.26 11.84
N ARG A 57 -2.79 9.32 12.62
CA ARG A 57 -3.11 9.20 14.05
C ARG A 57 -4.35 8.35 14.29
N THR A 58 -5.41 8.61 13.54
CA THR A 58 -6.66 7.84 13.60
C THR A 58 -6.42 6.37 13.28
N LEU A 59 -5.66 6.08 12.22
CA LEU A 59 -5.36 4.70 11.83
C LEU A 59 -4.45 3.98 12.83
N SER A 60 -3.47 4.67 13.43
CA SER A 60 -2.65 4.12 14.51
C SER A 60 -3.50 3.75 15.72
N GLU A 61 -4.42 4.62 16.15
CA GLU A 61 -5.34 4.29 17.26
C GLU A 61 -6.20 3.05 16.96
N MET A 62 -6.56 2.82 15.70
CA MET A 62 -7.35 1.66 15.27
C MET A 62 -6.54 0.37 15.08
N LEU A 63 -5.30 0.47 14.58
CA LEU A 63 -4.52 -0.67 14.07
C LEU A 63 -3.29 -1.02 14.92
N GLY A 64 -2.86 -0.13 15.82
CA GLY A 64 -1.69 -0.31 16.67
C GLY A 64 -0.59 0.76 16.48
N ASP A 65 0.65 0.38 16.69
CA ASP A 65 1.80 1.32 16.77
C ASP A 65 2.13 2.09 15.47
N GLY A 66 1.42 1.81 14.37
CA GLY A 66 1.56 2.52 13.10
C GLY A 66 2.83 2.19 12.32
N ARG A 67 3.67 1.26 12.77
CA ARG A 67 4.95 0.91 12.10
C ARG A 67 4.77 0.58 10.62
N HIS A 68 3.79 -0.26 10.28
CA HIS A 68 3.46 -0.58 8.89
C HIS A 68 2.93 0.63 8.11
N LEU A 69 2.16 1.50 8.75
CA LEU A 69 1.65 2.73 8.12
C LEU A 69 2.80 3.67 7.74
N ARG A 70 3.86 3.74 8.56
CA ARG A 70 5.06 4.54 8.26
C ARG A 70 5.78 4.04 7.01
N ILE A 71 5.88 2.72 6.82
CA ILE A 71 6.44 2.15 5.58
C ILE A 71 5.56 2.50 4.38
N SER A 72 4.23 2.41 4.50
CA SER A 72 3.30 2.83 3.44
C SER A 72 3.45 4.31 3.08
N LEU A 73 3.62 5.18 4.08
CA LEU A 73 3.89 6.60 3.88
C LEU A 73 5.26 6.85 3.22
N ALA A 74 6.30 6.11 3.60
CA ALA A 74 7.61 6.22 2.96
C ALA A 74 7.55 5.83 1.48
N LEU A 75 6.83 4.77 1.13
CA LEU A 75 6.58 4.39 -0.27
C LEU A 75 5.79 5.48 -1.02
N ALA A 76 4.73 6.00 -0.41
CA ALA A 76 3.92 7.05 -1.02
C ALA A 76 4.71 8.34 -1.24
N SER A 77 5.54 8.73 -0.26
CA SER A 77 6.43 9.88 -0.35
C SER A 77 7.44 9.70 -1.48
N ALA A 78 8.04 8.52 -1.60
CA ALA A 78 8.99 8.21 -2.66
C ALA A 78 8.35 8.29 -4.05
N ILE A 79 7.09 7.84 -4.21
CA ILE A 79 6.31 8.02 -5.45
C ILE A 79 6.09 9.52 -5.74
N GLY A 80 5.87 10.33 -4.70
CA GLY A 80 5.84 11.79 -4.79
C GLY A 80 7.19 12.47 -5.03
N GLY A 81 8.28 11.70 -5.13
CA GLY A 81 9.64 12.20 -5.36
C GLY A 81 10.45 12.52 -4.10
N ASP A 82 9.95 12.19 -2.91
CA ASP A 82 10.64 12.43 -1.64
C ASP A 82 10.96 11.12 -0.91
N ALA A 83 12.24 10.75 -0.93
CA ALA A 83 12.77 9.58 -0.23
C ALA A 83 13.07 9.83 1.27
N GLN A 84 12.93 11.07 1.78
CA GLN A 84 13.35 11.42 3.14
C GLN A 84 12.70 10.54 4.21
N PRO A 85 11.38 10.24 4.19
CA PRO A 85 10.78 9.39 5.22
C PRO A 85 11.35 7.97 5.25
N ALA A 86 11.83 7.45 4.11
CA ALA A 86 12.49 6.16 4.05
C ALA A 86 13.87 6.19 4.71
N ARG A 87 14.62 7.30 4.57
CA ARG A 87 15.90 7.50 5.25
C ARG A 87 15.70 7.58 6.76
N ASP A 88 14.73 8.38 7.19
CA ASP A 88 14.44 8.59 8.62
C ASP A 88 14.12 7.25 9.31
N LEU A 89 13.36 6.37 8.65
CA LEU A 89 13.07 5.03 9.17
C LEU A 89 14.33 4.17 9.37
N LEU A 90 15.30 4.24 8.45
CA LEU A 90 16.55 3.50 8.62
C LEU A 90 17.43 4.12 9.72
N ASP A 91 17.49 5.45 9.78
CA ASP A 91 18.30 6.19 10.74
C ASP A 91 17.77 6.04 12.18
N GLU A 92 16.45 5.88 12.35
CA GLU A 92 15.82 5.56 13.65
C GLU A 92 16.17 4.17 14.19
N GLY A 93 16.57 3.24 13.30
CA GLY A 93 16.82 1.85 13.65
C GLY A 93 15.54 1.02 13.73
N MET A 94 15.45 0.00 12.88
CA MET A 94 14.27 -0.88 12.76
C MET A 94 14.49 -2.28 13.35
N ASP A 95 15.57 -2.49 14.12
CA ASP A 95 15.99 -3.81 14.58
C ASP A 95 14.99 -4.49 15.53
N ASP A 96 14.20 -3.71 16.27
CA ASP A 96 13.18 -4.19 17.20
C ASP A 96 11.79 -4.36 16.56
N TRP A 97 11.67 -4.17 15.24
CA TRP A 97 10.40 -4.30 14.55
C TRP A 97 10.03 -5.77 14.34
N PRO A 98 8.75 -6.15 14.53
CA PRO A 98 8.26 -7.44 14.05
C PRO A 98 8.55 -7.58 12.55
N GLY A 99 9.33 -8.60 12.17
CA GLY A 99 9.77 -8.74 10.78
C GLY A 99 10.69 -7.61 10.31
N ALA A 100 11.64 -7.20 11.15
CA ALA A 100 12.60 -6.13 10.87
C ALA A 100 13.29 -6.26 9.50
N GLU A 101 13.72 -7.46 9.12
CA GLU A 101 14.45 -7.69 7.87
C GLU A 101 13.55 -7.46 6.64
N PRO A 102 12.36 -8.10 6.50
CA PRO A 102 11.41 -7.74 5.44
C PRO A 102 10.99 -6.26 5.43
N ALA A 103 10.86 -5.64 6.62
CA ALA A 103 10.50 -4.23 6.74
C ALA A 103 11.58 -3.32 6.17
N LYS A 104 12.86 -3.56 6.49
CA LYS A 104 14.01 -2.83 5.93
C LYS A 104 14.09 -2.97 4.41
N VAL A 105 13.82 -4.16 3.86
CA VAL A 105 13.78 -4.35 2.39
C VAL A 105 12.62 -3.58 1.75
N SER A 106 11.48 -3.46 2.44
CA SER A 106 10.37 -2.62 1.98
C SER A 106 10.73 -1.13 2.00
N VAL A 107 11.51 -0.68 2.98
CA VAL A 107 12.06 0.68 3.02
C VAL A 107 13.11 0.89 1.92
N ALA A 108 13.93 -0.13 1.61
CA ALA A 108 14.84 -0.09 0.47
C ALA A 108 14.08 0.09 -0.87
N MET A 109 12.89 -0.51 -1.01
CA MET A 109 12.03 -0.27 -2.17
C MET A 109 11.62 1.20 -2.29
N ALA A 110 11.24 1.84 -1.18
CA ALA A 110 10.93 3.28 -1.17
C ALA A 110 12.16 4.11 -1.56
N LEU A 111 13.34 3.82 -1.01
CA LEU A 111 14.59 4.47 -1.40
C LEU A 111 14.88 4.31 -2.90
N LYS A 112 14.69 3.10 -3.46
CA LYS A 112 14.88 2.84 -4.89
C LYS A 112 13.93 3.68 -5.75
N ILE A 113 12.65 3.73 -5.39
CA ILE A 113 11.63 4.54 -6.10
C ILE A 113 12.01 6.02 -6.07
N GLY A 114 12.44 6.53 -4.91
CA GLY A 114 12.86 7.91 -4.74
C GLY A 114 14.28 8.23 -5.25
N GLY A 115 14.95 7.28 -5.93
CA GLY A 115 16.27 7.48 -6.54
C GLY A 115 17.45 7.53 -5.56
N ASP A 116 17.27 7.12 -4.30
CA ASP A 116 18.33 7.17 -3.29
C ASP A 116 19.20 5.90 -3.30
N PRO A 117 20.52 5.99 -3.59
CA PRO A 117 21.39 4.83 -3.77
C PRO A 117 21.60 3.98 -2.51
N ARG A 118 21.22 4.45 -1.30
CA ARG A 118 21.31 3.66 -0.06
C ARG A 118 20.53 2.35 -0.13
N TRP A 119 19.53 2.24 -1.02
CA TRP A 119 18.74 1.01 -1.20
C TRP A 119 19.62 -0.21 -1.50
N VAL A 120 20.72 -0.02 -2.27
CA VAL A 120 21.64 -1.11 -2.63
C VAL A 120 22.29 -1.69 -1.39
N HIS A 121 22.82 -0.81 -0.52
CA HIS A 121 23.48 -1.22 0.71
C HIS A 121 22.54 -2.00 1.65
N VAL A 122 21.29 -1.55 1.78
CA VAL A 122 20.29 -2.25 2.59
C VAL A 122 20.03 -3.67 2.07
N CYS A 123 19.89 -3.82 0.74
CA CYS A 123 19.69 -5.13 0.13
C CYS A 123 20.93 -6.05 0.28
N GLU A 124 22.13 -5.53 0.05
CA GLU A 124 23.38 -6.28 0.20
C GLU A 124 23.59 -6.74 1.65
N GLN A 125 23.37 -5.85 2.61
CA GLN A 125 23.47 -6.19 4.03
C GLN A 125 22.45 -7.26 4.41
N THR A 126 21.20 -7.14 3.94
CA THR A 126 20.17 -8.17 4.16
C THR A 126 20.65 -9.52 3.64
N LEU A 127 21.16 -9.60 2.42
CA LEU A 127 21.69 -10.85 1.84
C LEU A 127 22.90 -11.42 2.59
N ALA A 128 23.69 -10.56 3.24
CA ALA A 128 24.87 -10.97 4.01
C ALA A 128 24.51 -11.54 5.39
N VAL A 129 23.51 -10.97 6.09
CA VAL A 129 23.28 -11.26 7.53
C VAL A 129 21.94 -11.92 7.85
N SER A 130 20.93 -11.76 6.99
CA SER A 130 19.57 -12.25 7.24
C SER A 130 19.47 -13.76 7.06
N ASN A 131 18.69 -14.41 7.94
CA ASN A 131 18.24 -15.80 7.79
C ASN A 131 16.76 -15.89 7.36
N ASP A 132 16.11 -14.76 7.08
CA ASP A 132 14.72 -14.69 6.61
C ASP A 132 14.68 -14.89 5.08
N ASP A 133 14.11 -16.01 4.64
CA ASP A 133 14.05 -16.39 3.23
C ASP A 133 13.26 -15.37 2.38
N ASP A 134 12.20 -14.77 2.93
CA ASP A 134 11.40 -13.78 2.23
C ASP A 134 12.18 -12.47 2.06
N ALA A 135 12.83 -11.99 3.12
CA ALA A 135 13.66 -10.79 3.07
C ALA A 135 14.81 -10.95 2.06
N ARG A 136 15.51 -12.09 2.09
CA ARG A 136 16.58 -12.40 1.13
C ARG A 136 16.07 -12.48 -0.30
N ARG A 137 14.92 -13.12 -0.52
CA ARG A 137 14.29 -13.21 -1.85
C ARG A 137 13.94 -11.83 -2.38
N PHE A 138 13.31 -10.99 -1.57
CA PHE A 138 12.94 -9.63 -1.97
C PHE A 138 14.18 -8.77 -2.23
N ALA A 139 15.19 -8.82 -1.37
CA ALA A 139 16.44 -8.07 -1.57
C ALA A 139 17.12 -8.43 -2.89
N ARG A 140 17.14 -9.72 -3.26
CA ARG A 140 17.66 -10.18 -4.55
C ARG A 140 16.84 -9.65 -5.73
N GLN A 141 15.51 -9.74 -5.63
CA GLN A 141 14.63 -9.19 -6.67
C GLN A 141 14.82 -7.68 -6.88
N LEU A 142 15.05 -6.91 -5.81
CA LEU A 142 15.34 -5.49 -5.92
C LEU A 142 16.65 -5.21 -6.65
N LEU A 143 17.70 -5.99 -6.39
CA LEU A 143 19.01 -5.86 -7.03
C LEU A 143 19.00 -6.27 -8.51
N ASP A 144 18.24 -7.32 -8.85
CA ASP A 144 18.15 -7.86 -10.22
C ASP A 144 17.34 -6.96 -11.17
N GLN A 145 16.49 -6.07 -10.62
CA GLN A 145 15.69 -5.15 -11.42
C GLN A 145 16.53 -3.96 -11.93
N PRO A 146 16.59 -3.72 -13.25
CA PRO A 146 17.33 -2.58 -13.80
C PRO A 146 16.81 -1.25 -13.26
N TYR A 147 17.70 -0.27 -13.09
CA TYR A 147 17.32 1.10 -12.80
C TYR A 147 16.38 1.61 -13.90
N LEU A 148 15.15 1.96 -13.54
CA LEU A 148 14.31 2.79 -14.40
C LEU A 148 14.99 4.16 -14.47
N GLN A 149 15.78 4.38 -15.53
CA GLN A 149 16.22 5.71 -15.90
C GLN A 149 14.98 6.48 -16.37
N ALA A 150 14.57 7.47 -15.57
CA ALA A 150 13.63 8.51 -16.00
C ALA A 150 14.38 9.55 -16.84
#